data_AF-A0A349SJI5-F1
#
_entry.id   AF-A0A349SJI5-F1
#
_cell.length_a   1.000
_cell.length_b   1.000
_cell.length_c   1.000
_cell.angle_alpha   90.00
_cell.angle_beta   90.00
_cell.angle_gamma   90.00
#
_symmetry.space_group_name_H-M   'P 1'
#
loop_
_entity.id
_entity.type
_entity.pdbx_description
1 polymer ?
#
loop_
_entity_poly.entity_id
_entity_poly.type
_entity_poly.pdbx_seq_one_letter_code
_entity_poly.pdbx_strand_id
1 'polypeptide(L)'
;VPIIAPILLSDPSANITAVWLGVMIGINIQTSFLTPPFGFALFYLRGVASAVVRTIEIYKGAVPFILLQLVGLAIAGYYPSLVNYLPNRIHLTSETAPPPMNPQLQECLEEYVFTYYDSEGETLLAGVSRAKGLDVSYLPESQQKALLAGFESVMGVSMLVGDVIAARDALDAYIPEYRSLHREVRGVQRRARLSDKRLEELERRIRNWSVEYDGPESEKVKFESEFAVLNEERNTQLSQVPASWQGARDGFVERAKVLKKARVRYRQSVDSAYESVVKLQSLIADADNLAELDKELTNLKRTVQDSSPEAAMAAIKAAEKNLSAVAGSGKVKSKFSKARRALKKKTPKTDKALNHLSQGMKLFRSEVAWRSRAKAELLDDLLVYDDLLKKSIGLRLQRYMTTEQAQYVAVCHSHHKDVSLNF
;
A
#
# COMPACT_ATOMS: atom_id res chain seq x y z
N VAL A 1 27.05 -6.80 -4.62
CA VAL A 1 25.94 -5.82 -4.68
C VAL A 1 24.80 -6.24 -5.62
N PRO A 2 25.01 -6.57 -6.91
CA PRO A 2 23.91 -6.79 -7.86
C PRO A 2 23.07 -8.06 -7.63
N ILE A 3 23.58 -9.03 -6.87
CA ILE A 3 22.88 -10.31 -6.63
C ILE A 3 21.92 -10.21 -5.43
N ILE A 4 22.27 -9.43 -4.40
CA ILE A 4 21.53 -9.40 -3.12
C ILE A 4 20.42 -8.34 -3.14
N ALA A 5 20.65 -7.19 -3.79
CA ALA A 5 19.70 -6.09 -3.82
C ALA A 5 18.34 -6.43 -4.47
N PRO A 6 18.26 -7.15 -5.60
CA PRO A 6 16.97 -7.49 -6.21
C PRO A 6 16.13 -8.49 -5.40
N ILE A 7 16.77 -9.35 -4.61
CA ILE A 7 16.10 -10.40 -3.81
C ILE A 7 15.55 -9.82 -2.50
N LEU A 8 16.21 -8.83 -1.91
CA LEU A 8 15.73 -8.17 -0.68
C LEU A 8 14.72 -7.05 -0.94
N LEU A 9 14.76 -6.43 -2.14
CA LEU A 9 13.86 -5.35 -2.53
C LEU A 9 12.62 -5.81 -3.31
N SER A 10 12.52 -7.11 -3.62
CA SER A 10 11.39 -7.67 -4.37
C SER A 10 10.15 -7.92 -3.51
N ASP A 11 10.26 -7.96 -2.18
CA ASP A 11 9.12 -8.06 -1.27
C ASP A 11 8.86 -6.72 -0.54
N PRO A 12 7.79 -5.99 -0.91
CA PRO A 12 7.41 -4.73 -0.28
C PRO A 12 7.10 -4.83 1.22
N SER A 13 6.94 -6.04 1.77
CA SER A 13 6.54 -6.28 3.17
C SER A 13 7.70 -6.43 4.15
N ALA A 14 8.92 -6.75 3.67
CA ALA A 14 10.07 -7.02 4.53
C ALA A 14 10.60 -5.75 5.24
N ASN A 15 10.25 -4.55 4.76
CA ASN A 15 10.74 -3.26 5.27
C ASN A 15 12.27 -3.20 5.49
N ILE A 16 13.04 -4.00 4.74
CA ILE A 16 14.51 -3.92 4.70
C ILE A 16 14.83 -2.89 3.64
N THR A 17 15.25 -1.70 4.07
CA THR A 17 15.49 -0.61 3.13
C THR A 17 16.77 -0.87 2.34
N ALA A 18 16.78 -0.44 1.07
CA ALA A 18 18.01 -0.40 0.27
C ALA A 18 19.09 0.45 0.96
N VAL A 19 18.67 1.45 1.75
CA VAL A 19 19.54 2.35 2.50
C VAL A 19 20.31 1.59 3.57
N TRP A 20 19.64 0.77 4.39
CA TRP A 20 20.30 -0.04 5.41
C TRP A 20 21.32 -0.99 4.80
N LEU A 21 20.94 -1.68 3.72
CA LEU A 21 21.86 -2.57 3.01
C LEU A 21 23.07 -1.81 2.45
N GLY A 22 22.85 -0.63 1.85
CA GLY A 22 23.89 0.24 1.34
C GLY A 22 24.87 0.68 2.43
N VAL A 23 24.37 1.05 3.60
CA VAL A 23 25.19 1.42 4.76
C VAL A 23 25.98 0.24 5.29
N MET A 24 25.36 -0.93 5.46
CA MET A 24 26.05 -2.14 5.90
C MET A 24 27.18 -2.55 4.93
N ILE A 25 26.92 -2.49 3.63
CA ILE A 25 27.94 -2.73 2.60
C ILE A 25 29.02 -1.66 2.65
N GLY A 26 28.66 -0.38 2.81
CA GLY A 26 29.59 0.73 2.89
C GLY A 26 30.56 0.60 4.07
N ILE A 27 30.05 0.33 5.27
CA ILE A 27 30.86 0.11 6.48
C ILE A 27 31.77 -1.12 6.26
N ASN A 28 31.23 -2.23 5.75
CA ASN A 28 32.01 -3.45 5.53
C ASN A 28 33.14 -3.26 4.48
N ILE A 29 32.86 -2.52 3.40
CA ILE A 29 33.89 -2.17 2.39
C ILE A 29 34.92 -1.22 2.99
N GLN A 30 34.51 -0.22 3.79
CA GLN A 30 35.46 0.67 4.46
C GLN A 30 36.39 -0.11 5.40
N THR A 31 35.87 -1.12 6.10
CA THR A 31 36.68 -2.02 6.94
C THR A 31 37.65 -2.87 6.13
N SER A 32 37.26 -3.31 4.93
CA SER A 32 38.16 -4.09 4.08
C SER A 32 39.39 -3.30 3.60
N PHE A 33 39.30 -1.96 3.50
CA PHE A 33 40.45 -1.08 3.21
C PHE A 33 41.52 -1.04 4.31
N LEU A 34 41.21 -1.54 5.51
CA LEU A 34 42.16 -1.69 6.62
C LEU A 34 42.58 -3.14 6.87
N THR A 35 42.12 -4.11 6.08
CA THR A 35 42.46 -5.53 6.26
C THR A 35 43.13 -6.11 5.01
N PRO A 36 44.31 -6.75 5.11
CA PRO A 36 44.90 -7.50 3.99
C PRO A 36 43.93 -8.59 3.49
N PRO A 37 43.85 -8.87 2.17
CA PRO A 37 44.68 -8.39 1.06
C PRO A 37 44.21 -7.08 0.41
N PHE A 38 43.05 -6.53 0.79
CA PHE A 38 42.48 -5.31 0.19
C PHE A 38 42.95 -4.01 0.87
N GLY A 39 43.77 -4.12 1.92
CA GLY A 39 44.22 -3.03 2.79
C GLY A 39 45.10 -1.97 2.14
N PHE A 40 44.65 -1.33 1.06
CA PHE A 40 45.40 -0.34 0.29
C PHE A 40 45.93 0.81 1.16
N ALA A 41 45.19 1.22 2.19
CA ALA A 41 45.66 2.23 3.13
C ALA A 41 46.91 1.76 3.91
N LEU A 42 46.95 0.48 4.30
CA LEU A 42 48.12 -0.10 4.97
C LEU A 42 49.30 -0.27 4.01
N PHE A 43 49.05 -0.65 2.76
CA PHE A 43 50.10 -0.74 1.73
C PHE A 43 50.67 0.62 1.34
N TYR A 44 49.82 1.65 1.26
CA TYR A 44 50.27 3.03 1.04
C TYR A 44 51.17 3.49 2.19
N LEU A 45 50.73 3.29 3.44
CA LEU A 45 51.50 3.66 4.62
C LEU A 45 52.83 2.89 4.68
N ARG A 46 52.84 1.61 4.30
CA ARG A 46 54.08 0.84 4.15
C ARG A 46 54.99 1.40 3.06
N GLY A 47 54.43 1.90 1.96
CA GLY A 47 55.19 2.50 0.85
C GLY A 47 55.93 3.79 1.23
N VAL A 48 55.40 4.55 2.19
CA VAL A 48 56.01 5.81 2.68
C VAL A 48 56.75 5.66 4.01
N ALA A 49 56.51 4.59 4.77
CA ALA A 49 57.15 4.36 6.07
C ALA A 49 58.62 3.88 5.92
N SER A 50 59.48 4.38 6.80
CA SER A 50 60.89 3.97 6.84
C SER A 50 61.05 2.47 7.12
N ALA A 51 62.16 1.88 6.68
CA ALA A 51 62.45 0.45 6.86
C ALA A 51 62.55 0.02 8.35
N VAL A 52 62.64 0.96 9.28
CA VAL A 52 62.63 0.72 10.73
C VAL A 52 61.25 0.24 11.21
N VAL A 53 60.17 0.68 10.57
CA VAL A 53 58.81 0.29 10.92
C VAL A 53 58.45 -1.02 10.21
N ARG A 54 58.20 -2.07 10.99
CA ARG A 54 57.85 -3.38 10.44
C ARG A 54 56.38 -3.39 10.01
N THR A 55 56.06 -4.13 8.95
CA THR A 55 54.67 -4.29 8.47
C THR A 55 53.72 -4.77 9.58
N ILE A 56 54.21 -5.62 10.49
CA ILE A 56 53.42 -6.10 11.63
C ILE A 56 53.05 -4.99 12.62
N GLU A 57 53.88 -3.95 12.77
CA GLU A 57 53.61 -2.81 13.65
C GLU A 57 52.52 -1.92 13.04
N ILE A 58 52.55 -1.73 11.72
CA ILE A 58 51.49 -1.06 10.96
C ILE A 58 50.16 -1.80 11.14
N TYR A 59 50.16 -3.13 11.01
CA TYR A 59 48.95 -3.94 11.17
C TYR A 59 48.43 -3.90 12.61
N LYS A 60 49.31 -4.03 13.61
CA LYS A 60 48.92 -3.89 15.02
C LYS A 60 48.33 -2.51 15.34
N GLY A 61 48.85 -1.45 14.73
CA GLY A 61 48.30 -0.09 14.85
C GLY A 61 46.91 0.07 14.22
N ALA A 62 46.59 -0.72 13.19
CA ALA A 62 45.28 -0.70 12.54
C ALA A 62 44.21 -1.50 13.29
N VAL A 63 44.58 -2.52 14.08
CA VAL A 63 43.64 -3.39 14.80
C VAL A 63 42.62 -2.62 15.66
N PRO A 64 43.00 -1.61 16.48
CA PRO A 64 42.03 -0.83 17.25
C PRO A 64 40.96 -0.15 16.37
N PHE A 65 41.34 0.36 15.21
CA PHE A 65 40.40 1.00 14.28
C PHE A 65 39.47 -0.02 13.61
N ILE A 66 39.98 -1.20 13.26
CA ILE A 66 39.16 -2.30 12.74
C ILE A 66 38.13 -2.72 13.79
N LEU A 67 38.54 -2.88 15.06
CA LEU A 67 37.63 -3.21 16.14
C LEU A 67 36.53 -2.16 16.31
N LEU A 68 36.87 -0.87 16.29
CA LEU A 68 35.88 0.21 16.33
C LEU A 68 34.89 0.16 15.15
N GLN A 69 35.37 -0.15 13.95
CA GLN A 69 34.51 -0.29 12.78
C GLN A 69 33.61 -1.52 12.86
N LEU A 70 34.10 -2.65 13.37
CA LEU A 70 33.29 -3.84 13.62
C LEU A 70 32.22 -3.58 14.68
N VAL A 71 32.52 -2.80 15.72
CA VAL A 71 31.52 -2.32 16.69
C VAL A 71 30.48 -1.45 15.98
N GLY A 72 30.89 -0.50 15.14
CA GLY A 72 29.97 0.30 14.33
C GLY A 72 29.07 -0.53 13.43
N LEU A 73 29.64 -1.54 12.76
CA LEU A 73 28.91 -2.50 11.92
C LEU A 73 27.90 -3.31 12.75
N ALA A 74 28.28 -3.76 13.94
CA ALA A 74 27.39 -4.47 14.85
C ALA A 74 26.22 -3.57 15.29
N ILE A 75 26.50 -2.32 15.69
CA ILE A 75 25.45 -1.36 16.08
C ILE A 75 24.49 -1.12 14.92
N ALA A 76 24.98 -0.78 13.72
CA ALA A 76 24.14 -0.57 12.55
C ALA A 76 23.36 -1.83 12.15
N GLY A 77 23.96 -3.01 12.37
CA GLY A 77 23.36 -4.31 12.10
C GLY A 77 22.20 -4.66 13.03
N TYR A 78 22.37 -4.46 14.34
CA TYR A 78 21.35 -4.77 15.36
C TYR A 78 20.29 -3.67 15.53
N TYR A 79 20.62 -2.42 15.19
CA TYR A 79 19.71 -1.27 15.32
C TYR A 79 19.45 -0.61 13.96
N PRO A 80 18.68 -1.26 13.07
CA PRO A 80 18.38 -0.73 11.73
C PRO A 80 17.65 0.63 11.76
N SER A 81 16.92 0.92 12.84
CA SER A 81 16.24 2.21 13.03
C SER A 81 17.22 3.39 12.99
N LEU A 82 18.45 3.22 13.49
CA LEU A 82 19.48 4.27 13.46
C LEU A 82 19.82 4.70 12.03
N VAL A 83 19.83 3.74 11.10
CA VAL A 83 20.14 3.99 9.68
C VAL A 83 18.91 4.47 8.93
N ASN A 84 17.74 3.91 9.22
CA ASN A 84 16.52 4.15 8.44
C ASN A 84 15.74 5.39 8.87
N TYR A 85 15.83 5.81 10.13
CA TYR A 85 14.99 6.86 10.68
C TYR A 85 15.16 8.20 9.96
N LEU A 86 16.40 8.70 9.84
CA LEU A 86 16.64 10.01 9.25
C LEU A 86 16.27 10.07 7.76
N PRO A 87 16.63 9.09 6.91
CA PRO A 87 16.15 9.00 5.53
C PRO A 87 14.62 8.96 5.43
N ASN A 88 13.95 8.13 6.24
CA ASN A 88 12.49 8.05 6.27
C ASN A 88 11.88 9.39 6.67
N ARG A 89 12.42 10.05 7.69
CA ARG A 89 11.94 11.36 8.15
C ARG A 89 12.04 12.39 7.03
N ILE A 90 13.21 12.54 6.42
CA ILE A 90 13.43 13.51 5.33
C ILE A 90 12.47 13.22 4.16
N HIS A 91 12.35 11.96 3.75
CA HIS A 91 11.51 11.56 2.62
C HIS A 91 10.01 11.73 2.89
N LEU A 92 9.52 11.37 4.08
CA LEU A 92 8.11 11.47 4.42
C LEU A 92 7.66 12.90 4.75
N THR A 93 8.61 13.80 5.07
CA THR A 93 8.33 15.23 5.26
C THR A 93 8.59 16.10 4.03
N SER A 94 9.04 15.52 2.91
CA SER A 94 9.32 16.29 1.68
C SER A 94 8.06 16.53 0.85
N GLU A 95 8.12 17.48 -0.09
CA GLU A 95 7.03 17.73 -1.06
C GLU A 95 6.78 16.53 -2.00
N THR A 96 7.79 15.66 -2.13
CA THR A 96 7.77 14.41 -2.90
C THR A 96 7.35 13.20 -2.08
N ALA A 97 6.84 13.41 -0.86
CA ALA A 97 6.38 12.33 0.01
C ALA A 97 5.26 11.51 -0.66
N PRO A 98 5.27 10.17 -0.48
CA PRO A 98 4.18 9.32 -0.96
C PRO A 98 2.87 9.66 -0.25
N PRO A 99 1.72 9.46 -0.91
CA PRO A 99 0.43 9.72 -0.28
C PRO A 99 0.17 8.73 0.87
N PRO A 100 -0.60 9.14 1.90
CA PRO A 100 -1.03 8.28 3.00
C PRO A 100 -1.67 6.96 2.56
N MET A 101 -2.23 6.87 1.36
CA MET A 101 -2.82 5.66 0.77
C MET A 101 -1.79 4.55 0.44
N ASN A 102 -0.48 4.84 0.48
CA ASN A 102 0.57 3.87 0.15
C ASN A 102 0.46 2.60 1.04
N PRO A 103 0.36 1.38 0.46
CA PRO A 103 0.24 0.13 1.21
C PRO A 103 1.34 -0.10 2.27
N GLN A 104 2.56 0.38 2.04
CA GLN A 104 3.70 0.18 2.95
C GLN A 104 3.56 0.97 4.26
N LEU A 105 2.86 2.11 4.23
CA LEU A 105 2.71 3.00 5.37
C LEU A 105 1.49 2.65 6.24
N GLN A 106 0.59 1.80 5.76
CA GLN A 106 -0.73 1.62 6.36
C GLN A 106 -0.71 1.11 7.79
N GLU A 107 0.19 0.18 8.10
CA GLU A 107 0.29 -0.37 9.46
C GLU A 107 0.67 0.73 10.48
N CYS A 108 1.65 1.56 10.13
CA CYS A 108 2.09 2.65 10.99
C CYS A 108 1.04 3.77 11.08
N LEU A 109 0.34 4.05 9.98
CA LEU A 109 -0.75 5.02 9.96
C LEU A 109 -1.95 4.54 10.78
N GLU A 110 -2.30 3.25 10.71
CA GLU A 110 -3.34 2.65 11.55
C GLU A 110 -2.98 2.78 13.03
N GLU A 111 -1.74 2.45 13.41
CA GLU A 111 -1.29 2.57 14.79
C GLU A 111 -1.39 4.01 15.29
N TYR A 112 -0.93 4.98 14.50
CA TYR A 112 -1.11 6.41 14.79
C TYR A 112 -2.59 6.76 15.00
N VAL A 113 -3.45 6.38 14.05
CA VAL A 113 -4.87 6.74 14.09
C VAL A 113 -5.62 6.04 15.22
N PHE A 114 -5.24 4.82 15.59
CA PHE A 114 -5.85 4.12 16.73
C PHE A 114 -5.55 4.83 18.04
N THR A 115 -4.31 5.30 18.24
CA THR A 115 -3.98 6.14 19.41
C THR A 115 -4.73 7.47 19.40
N TYR A 116 -4.97 8.04 18.21
CA TYR A 116 -5.80 9.23 18.07
C TYR A 116 -7.26 8.97 18.47
N TYR A 117 -7.83 7.81 18.16
CA TYR A 117 -9.19 7.48 18.60
C TYR A 117 -9.30 7.32 20.12
N ASP A 118 -8.25 6.86 20.79
CA ASP A 118 -8.24 6.76 22.25
C ASP A 118 -8.30 8.13 22.93
N SER A 119 -7.69 9.17 22.32
CA SER A 119 -7.70 10.54 22.88
C SER A 119 -8.84 11.42 22.37
N GLU A 120 -9.21 11.32 21.10
CA GLU A 120 -10.14 12.23 20.41
C GLU A 120 -11.44 11.55 19.94
N GLY A 121 -11.66 10.29 20.30
CA GLY A 121 -12.84 9.51 19.89
C GLY A 121 -14.16 10.14 20.32
N GLU A 122 -14.24 10.70 21.53
CA GLU A 122 -15.45 11.38 22.02
C GLU A 122 -15.75 12.65 21.20
N THR A 123 -14.72 13.44 20.89
CA THR A 123 -14.82 14.63 20.03
C THR A 123 -15.34 14.25 18.64
N LEU A 124 -14.81 13.15 18.07
CA LEU A 124 -15.23 12.62 16.77
C LEU A 124 -16.71 12.23 16.79
N LEU A 125 -17.15 11.44 17.77
CA LEU A 125 -18.53 10.98 17.90
C LEU A 125 -19.52 12.13 18.17
N ALA A 126 -19.12 13.12 18.98
CA ALA A 126 -19.91 14.32 19.20
C ALA A 126 -20.08 15.13 17.90
N GLY A 127 -19.02 15.24 17.09
CA GLY A 127 -19.08 15.91 15.79
C GLY A 127 -19.98 15.19 14.78
N VAL A 128 -19.93 13.86 14.71
CA VAL A 128 -20.86 13.06 13.90
C VAL A 128 -22.30 13.26 14.35
N SER A 129 -22.54 13.29 15.67
CA SER A 129 -23.87 13.50 16.24
C SER A 129 -24.43 14.87 15.87
N ARG A 130 -23.60 15.92 15.88
CA ARG A 130 -23.98 17.25 15.37
C ARG A 130 -24.28 17.22 13.87
N ALA A 131 -23.41 16.58 13.08
CA ALA A 131 -23.59 16.47 11.62
C ALA A 131 -24.87 15.70 11.23
N LYS A 132 -25.27 14.70 12.02
CA LYS A 132 -26.52 13.96 11.83
C LYS A 132 -27.78 14.81 12.08
N GLY A 133 -27.66 15.92 12.81
CA GLY A 133 -28.73 16.87 13.06
C GLY A 133 -28.95 17.90 11.95
N LEU A 134 -28.09 17.95 10.93
CA LEU A 134 -28.21 18.88 9.81
C LEU A 134 -29.46 18.56 8.97
N ASP A 135 -30.17 19.60 8.50
CA ASP A 135 -31.28 19.40 7.56
C ASP A 135 -30.72 18.97 6.20
N VAL A 136 -30.88 17.69 5.87
CA VAL A 136 -30.50 17.10 4.58
C VAL A 136 -31.71 16.62 3.77
N SER A 137 -32.93 16.94 4.23
CA SER A 137 -34.18 16.43 3.65
C SER A 137 -34.40 16.83 2.19
N TYR A 138 -33.82 17.96 1.78
CA TYR A 138 -33.91 18.50 0.42
C TYR A 138 -32.85 17.95 -0.54
N LEU A 139 -31.86 17.22 -0.05
CA LEU A 139 -30.86 16.57 -0.91
C LEU A 139 -31.50 15.41 -1.68
N PRO A 140 -30.92 14.98 -2.82
CA PRO A 140 -31.36 13.75 -3.48
C PRO A 140 -31.23 12.54 -2.56
N GLU A 141 -32.18 11.60 -2.63
CA GLU A 141 -32.22 10.39 -1.79
C GLU A 141 -30.89 9.60 -1.79
N SER A 142 -30.18 9.58 -2.94
CA SER A 142 -28.88 8.93 -3.03
C SER A 142 -27.80 9.60 -2.17
N GLN A 143 -27.81 10.93 -2.07
CA GLN A 143 -26.86 11.68 -1.25
C GLN A 143 -27.19 11.55 0.24
N GLN A 144 -28.49 11.58 0.59
CA GLN A 144 -28.94 11.32 1.96
C GLN A 144 -28.49 9.95 2.45
N LYS A 145 -28.76 8.89 1.67
CA LYS A 145 -28.35 7.52 2.02
C LYS A 145 -26.83 7.38 2.16
N ALA A 146 -26.07 7.99 1.24
CA ALA A 146 -24.61 7.93 1.30
C ALA A 146 -24.06 8.62 2.55
N LEU A 147 -24.57 9.82 2.88
CA LEU A 147 -24.15 10.58 4.05
C LEU A 147 -24.53 9.88 5.36
N LEU A 148 -25.77 9.37 5.47
CA LEU A 148 -26.23 8.59 6.62
C LEU A 148 -25.39 7.32 6.81
N ALA A 149 -25.10 6.58 5.73
CA ALA A 149 -24.22 5.40 5.81
C ALA A 149 -22.79 5.78 6.23
N GLY A 150 -22.31 6.96 5.82
CA GLY A 150 -21.04 7.52 6.29
C GLY A 150 -21.05 7.80 7.79
N PHE A 151 -22.10 8.43 8.32
CA PHE A 151 -22.24 8.67 9.77
C PHE A 151 -22.25 7.37 10.58
N GLU A 152 -23.04 6.38 10.16
CA GLU A 152 -23.10 5.08 10.83
C GLU A 152 -21.75 4.36 10.77
N SER A 153 -21.01 4.49 9.65
CA SER A 153 -19.66 3.95 9.52
C SER A 153 -18.70 4.57 10.53
N VAL A 154 -18.71 5.91 10.69
CA VAL A 154 -17.85 6.60 11.68
C VAL A 154 -18.23 6.21 13.10
N MET A 155 -19.53 6.11 13.42
CA MET A 155 -20.00 5.66 14.74
C MET A 155 -19.57 4.21 15.05
N GLY A 156 -19.48 3.35 14.03
CA GLY A 156 -19.03 1.96 14.15
C GLY A 156 -17.51 1.76 14.18
N VAL A 157 -16.70 2.82 14.07
CA VAL A 157 -15.24 2.72 13.97
C VAL A 157 -14.63 2.05 15.20
N SER A 158 -15.12 2.32 16.41
CA SER A 158 -14.58 1.71 17.64
C SER A 158 -14.66 0.18 17.61
N MET A 159 -15.76 -0.39 17.09
CA MET A 159 -15.89 -1.84 16.89
C MET A 159 -14.90 -2.35 15.84
N LEU A 160 -14.74 -1.64 14.72
CA LEU A 160 -13.79 -2.03 13.66
C LEU A 160 -12.34 -2.00 14.15
N VAL A 161 -11.98 -1.01 14.97
CA VAL A 161 -10.67 -0.92 15.62
C VAL A 161 -10.49 -2.08 16.59
N GLY A 162 -11.50 -2.37 17.42
CA GLY A 162 -11.51 -3.53 18.31
C GLY A 162 -11.31 -4.87 17.58
N ASP A 163 -11.98 -5.07 16.44
CA ASP A 163 -11.81 -6.25 15.58
C ASP A 163 -10.35 -6.39 15.09
N VAL A 164 -9.72 -5.28 14.68
CA VAL A 164 -8.32 -5.28 14.20
C VAL A 164 -7.36 -5.60 15.35
N ILE A 165 -7.54 -4.98 16.51
CA ILE A 165 -6.71 -5.21 17.70
C ILE A 165 -6.84 -6.67 18.16
N ALA A 166 -8.07 -7.18 18.31
CA ALA A 166 -8.30 -8.55 18.72
C ALA A 166 -7.70 -9.58 17.73
N ALA A 167 -7.80 -9.32 16.43
CA ALA A 167 -7.19 -10.18 15.41
C ALA A 167 -5.66 -10.13 15.43
N ARG A 168 -5.07 -8.95 15.69
CA ARG A 168 -3.62 -8.77 15.84
C ARG A 168 -3.12 -9.52 17.07
N ASP A 169 -3.73 -9.28 18.22
CA ASP A 169 -3.31 -9.87 19.49
C ASP A 169 -3.45 -11.40 19.47
N ALA A 170 -4.48 -11.93 18.79
CA ALA A 170 -4.63 -13.37 18.58
C ALA A 170 -3.53 -13.97 17.68
N LEU A 171 -3.03 -13.22 16.68
CA LEU A 171 -1.90 -13.64 15.86
C LEU A 171 -0.60 -13.55 16.67
N ASP A 172 -0.38 -12.44 17.37
CA ASP A 172 0.83 -12.20 18.16
C ASP A 172 1.00 -13.21 19.29
N ALA A 173 -0.10 -13.61 19.95
CA ALA A 173 -0.10 -14.68 20.95
C ALA A 173 0.28 -16.05 20.35
N TYR A 174 0.02 -16.28 19.06
CA TYR A 174 0.32 -17.53 18.38
C TYR A 174 1.76 -17.61 17.83
N ILE A 175 2.39 -16.46 17.58
CA ILE A 175 3.72 -16.35 16.98
C ILE A 175 4.81 -17.09 17.76
N PRO A 176 4.93 -17.01 19.11
CA PRO A 176 6.05 -17.62 19.84
C PRO A 176 6.15 -19.14 19.65
N GLU A 177 5.03 -19.85 19.78
CA GLU A 177 4.97 -21.31 19.62
C GLU A 177 5.23 -21.71 18.16
N TYR A 178 4.53 -21.06 17.22
CA TYR A 178 4.70 -21.34 15.79
C TYR A 178 6.13 -21.05 15.30
N ARG A 179 6.76 -19.98 15.80
CA ARG A 179 8.13 -19.60 15.43
C ARG A 179 9.15 -20.68 15.80
N SER A 180 9.00 -21.31 16.97
CA SER A 180 9.90 -22.39 17.39
C SER A 180 9.80 -23.57 16.42
N LEU A 181 8.58 -24.05 16.18
CA LEU A 181 8.29 -25.17 15.28
C LEU A 181 8.69 -24.87 13.83
N HIS A 182 8.41 -23.64 13.35
CA HIS A 182 8.79 -23.19 12.02
C HIS A 182 10.30 -23.24 11.82
N ARG A 183 11.11 -22.74 12.76
CA ARG A 183 12.57 -22.78 12.65
C ARG A 183 13.11 -24.19 12.60
N GLU A 184 12.57 -25.10 13.41
CA GLU A 184 12.93 -26.51 13.41
C GLU A 184 12.66 -27.16 12.06
N VAL A 185 11.43 -27.05 11.56
CA VAL A 185 11.01 -27.63 10.28
C VAL A 185 11.78 -27.01 9.11
N ARG A 186 12.03 -25.70 9.12
CA ARG A 186 12.85 -25.03 8.10
C ARG A 186 14.30 -25.49 8.15
N GLY A 187 14.84 -25.79 9.33
CA GLY A 187 16.15 -26.42 9.49
C GLY A 187 16.22 -27.78 8.81
N VAL A 188 15.23 -28.64 9.04
CA VAL A 188 15.11 -29.97 8.40
C VAL A 188 14.99 -29.83 6.87
N GLN A 189 14.07 -28.99 6.41
CA GLN A 189 13.85 -28.78 4.97
C GLN A 189 15.07 -28.18 4.26
N ARG A 190 15.83 -27.31 4.93
CA ARG A 190 17.07 -26.77 4.37
C ARG A 190 18.11 -27.86 4.17
N ARG A 191 18.27 -28.79 5.12
CA ARG A 191 19.17 -29.95 4.97
C ARG A 191 18.71 -30.86 3.84
N ALA A 192 17.42 -31.20 3.81
CA ALA A 192 16.85 -32.01 2.74
C ALA A 192 17.07 -31.39 1.35
N ARG A 193 16.88 -30.07 1.19
CA ARG A 193 17.15 -29.36 -0.07
C ARG A 193 18.61 -29.39 -0.51
N LEU A 194 19.56 -29.45 0.43
CA LEU A 194 20.98 -29.61 0.09
C LEU A 194 21.25 -31.03 -0.43
N SER A 195 20.65 -32.04 0.22
CA SER A 195 20.70 -33.42 -0.26
C SER A 195 20.02 -33.56 -1.63
N ASP A 196 18.87 -32.94 -1.85
CA ASP A 196 18.15 -32.96 -3.13
C ASP A 196 19.02 -32.43 -4.28
N LYS A 197 19.74 -31.32 -4.08
CA LYS A 197 20.68 -30.79 -5.11
C LYS A 197 21.78 -31.77 -5.46
N ARG A 198 22.33 -32.48 -4.46
CA ARG A 198 23.38 -33.47 -4.68
C ARG A 198 22.81 -34.74 -5.32
N LEU A 199 21.60 -35.15 -4.94
CA LEU A 199 20.88 -36.25 -5.60
C LEU A 199 20.61 -35.93 -7.06
N GLU A 200 20.15 -34.72 -7.40
CA GLU A 200 19.96 -34.27 -8.79
C GLU A 200 21.28 -34.33 -9.59
N GLU A 201 22.39 -33.90 -8.99
CA GLU A 201 23.71 -33.98 -9.61
C GLU A 201 24.14 -35.44 -9.86
N LEU A 202 24.03 -36.30 -8.84
CA LEU A 202 24.37 -37.72 -8.93
C LEU A 202 23.50 -38.43 -9.96
N GLU A 203 22.19 -38.18 -9.95
CA GLU A 203 21.24 -38.77 -10.88
C GLU A 203 21.54 -38.34 -12.32
N ARG A 204 21.89 -37.07 -12.57
CA ARG A 204 22.35 -36.61 -13.89
C ARG A 204 23.61 -37.35 -14.32
N ARG A 205 24.61 -37.50 -13.44
CA ARG A 205 25.86 -38.20 -13.75
C ARG A 205 25.65 -39.69 -14.04
N ILE A 206 24.80 -40.36 -13.27
CA ILE A 206 24.44 -41.77 -13.46
C ILE A 206 23.70 -41.95 -14.80
N ARG A 207 22.71 -41.10 -15.08
CA ARG A 207 21.93 -41.16 -16.34
C ARG A 207 22.78 -40.93 -17.58
N ASN A 208 23.71 -39.98 -17.53
CA ASN A 208 24.55 -39.62 -18.67
C ASN A 208 25.85 -40.43 -18.75
N TRP A 209 26.06 -41.42 -17.87
CA TRP A 209 27.35 -42.09 -17.71
C TRP A 209 27.90 -42.62 -19.05
N SER A 210 27.09 -43.37 -19.80
CA SER A 210 27.49 -43.98 -21.08
C SER A 210 27.71 -43.00 -22.23
N VAL A 211 27.29 -41.74 -22.08
CA VAL A 211 27.34 -40.71 -23.15
C VAL A 211 28.41 -39.66 -22.85
N GLU A 212 28.64 -39.34 -21.58
CA GLU A 212 29.43 -38.17 -21.14
C GLU A 212 30.76 -38.58 -20.47
N TYR A 213 30.93 -39.85 -20.05
CA TYR A 213 32.09 -40.32 -19.30
C TYR A 213 32.64 -41.66 -19.86
N ASP A 214 33.94 -41.74 -20.16
CA ASP A 214 34.65 -42.96 -20.61
C ASP A 214 35.32 -43.69 -19.43
N GLY A 215 34.63 -43.69 -18.27
CA GLY A 215 35.15 -44.20 -16.99
C GLY A 215 34.75 -45.66 -16.71
N PRO A 216 35.46 -46.36 -15.81
CA PRO A 216 35.11 -47.73 -15.45
C PRO A 216 33.74 -47.83 -14.76
N GLU A 217 32.96 -48.88 -15.04
CA GLU A 217 31.63 -49.10 -14.45
C GLU A 217 31.66 -49.13 -12.90
N SER A 218 32.81 -49.44 -12.31
CA SER A 218 33.03 -49.41 -10.86
C SER A 218 32.88 -48.00 -10.25
N GLU A 219 33.10 -46.93 -11.01
CA GLU A 219 32.85 -45.55 -10.55
C GLU A 219 31.38 -45.19 -10.58
N LYS A 220 30.64 -45.66 -11.59
CA LYS A 220 29.18 -45.49 -11.65
C LYS A 220 28.49 -46.17 -10.47
N VAL A 221 28.90 -47.39 -10.13
CA VAL A 221 28.39 -48.13 -8.96
C VAL A 221 28.63 -47.36 -7.65
N LYS A 222 29.73 -46.59 -7.55
CA LYS A 222 29.97 -45.71 -6.40
C LYS A 222 29.00 -44.53 -6.35
N PHE A 223 28.64 -43.93 -7.48
CA PHE A 223 27.64 -42.86 -7.50
C PHE A 223 26.24 -43.39 -7.18
N GLU A 224 25.90 -44.60 -7.65
CA GLU A 224 24.64 -45.27 -7.31
C GLU A 224 24.55 -45.58 -5.81
N SER A 225 25.64 -46.04 -5.18
CA SER A 225 25.67 -46.27 -3.73
C SER A 225 25.63 -44.97 -2.93
N GLU A 226 26.36 -43.92 -3.35
CA GLU A 226 26.26 -42.58 -2.76
C GLU A 226 24.83 -42.03 -2.86
N PHE A 227 24.18 -42.20 -4.02
CA PHE A 227 22.80 -41.79 -4.24
C PHE A 227 21.85 -42.52 -3.29
N ALA A 228 21.98 -43.84 -3.15
CA ALA A 228 21.12 -44.63 -2.27
C ALA A 228 21.24 -44.19 -0.81
N VAL A 229 22.47 -44.04 -0.31
CA VAL A 229 22.74 -43.58 1.07
C VAL A 229 22.17 -42.18 1.29
N LEU A 230 22.49 -41.24 0.41
CA LEU A 230 22.04 -39.86 0.54
C LEU A 230 20.52 -39.72 0.45
N ASN A 231 19.87 -40.55 -0.37
CA ASN A 231 18.41 -40.57 -0.49
C ASN A 231 17.75 -41.10 0.79
N GLU A 232 18.31 -42.15 1.40
CA GLU A 232 17.85 -42.68 2.68
C GLU A 232 18.04 -41.67 3.83
N GLU A 233 19.21 -41.01 3.90
CA GLU A 233 19.47 -39.94 4.86
C GLU A 233 18.48 -38.78 4.69
N ARG A 234 18.22 -38.36 3.46
CA ARG A 234 17.24 -37.30 3.14
C ARG A 234 15.83 -37.69 3.61
N ASN A 235 15.40 -38.93 3.38
CA ASN A 235 14.10 -39.42 3.82
C ASN A 235 14.01 -39.49 5.35
N THR A 236 15.08 -39.93 6.01
CA THR A 236 15.19 -39.96 7.48
C THR A 236 15.16 -38.56 8.07
N GLN A 237 15.76 -37.57 7.40
CA GLN A 237 15.66 -36.17 7.82
C GLN A 237 14.22 -35.66 7.69
N LEU A 238 13.55 -35.93 6.56
CA LEU A 238 12.18 -35.47 6.34
C LEU A 238 11.17 -36.11 7.32
N SER A 239 11.42 -37.32 7.80
CA SER A 239 10.56 -37.95 8.82
C SER A 239 10.68 -37.30 10.20
N GLN A 240 11.70 -36.46 10.45
CA GLN A 240 11.82 -35.67 11.68
C GLN A 240 10.84 -34.49 11.74
N VAL A 241 10.15 -34.16 10.64
CA VAL A 241 9.14 -33.10 10.65
C VAL A 241 7.98 -33.51 11.56
N PRO A 242 7.65 -32.73 12.61
CA PRO A 242 6.56 -33.08 13.52
C PRO A 242 5.22 -33.15 12.80
N ALA A 243 4.38 -34.14 13.15
CA ALA A 243 3.04 -34.31 12.58
C ALA A 243 2.13 -33.08 12.81
N SER A 244 2.39 -32.31 13.87
CA SER A 244 1.69 -31.07 14.20
C SER A 244 2.01 -29.89 13.26
N TRP A 245 3.07 -29.99 12.44
CA TRP A 245 3.54 -28.90 11.58
C TRP A 245 2.45 -28.32 10.68
N GLN A 246 1.72 -29.19 9.97
CA GLN A 246 0.72 -28.75 9.00
C GLN A 246 -0.41 -27.99 9.69
N GLY A 247 -0.93 -28.52 10.80
CA GLY A 247 -1.96 -27.86 11.60
C GLY A 247 -1.50 -26.53 12.19
N ALA A 248 -0.24 -26.45 12.64
CA ALA A 248 0.31 -25.22 13.17
C ALA A 248 0.48 -24.12 12.11
N ARG A 249 0.96 -24.50 10.91
CA ARG A 249 1.05 -23.59 9.77
C ARG A 249 -0.33 -23.09 9.33
N ASP A 250 -1.31 -23.98 9.23
CA ASP A 250 -2.68 -23.61 8.83
C ASP A 250 -3.32 -22.68 9.88
N GLY A 251 -3.04 -22.90 11.17
CA GLY A 251 -3.43 -22.01 12.26
C GLY A 251 -2.83 -20.60 12.12
N PHE A 252 -1.53 -20.48 11.82
CA PHE A 252 -0.89 -19.19 11.55
C PHE A 252 -1.51 -18.49 10.34
N VAL A 253 -1.68 -19.20 9.22
CA VAL A 253 -2.23 -18.64 7.98
C VAL A 253 -3.66 -18.13 8.17
N GLU A 254 -4.51 -18.87 8.86
CA GLU A 254 -5.89 -18.42 9.10
C GLU A 254 -5.94 -17.18 10.00
N ARG A 255 -5.12 -17.11 11.06
CA ARG A 255 -5.03 -15.91 11.91
C ARG A 255 -4.51 -14.69 11.15
N ALA A 256 -3.46 -14.85 10.35
CA ALA A 256 -2.94 -13.79 9.49
C ALA A 256 -4.00 -13.30 8.49
N LYS A 257 -4.81 -14.21 7.94
CA LYS A 257 -5.92 -13.89 7.04
C LYS A 257 -7.07 -13.16 7.76
N VAL A 258 -7.39 -13.52 9.00
CA VAL A 258 -8.38 -12.82 9.84
C VAL A 258 -7.93 -11.37 10.07
N LEU A 259 -6.68 -11.16 10.50
CA LEU A 259 -6.11 -9.81 10.67
C LEU A 259 -6.16 -9.00 9.38
N LYS A 260 -5.75 -9.59 8.25
CA LYS A 260 -5.80 -8.93 6.94
C LYS A 260 -7.23 -8.52 6.58
N LYS A 261 -8.21 -9.38 6.79
CA LYS A 261 -9.63 -9.06 6.52
C LYS A 261 -10.15 -7.95 7.42
N ALA A 262 -9.84 -7.97 8.71
CA ALA A 262 -10.24 -6.94 9.67
C ALA A 262 -9.71 -5.55 9.23
N ARG A 263 -8.41 -5.47 8.88
CA ARG A 263 -7.81 -4.22 8.36
C ARG A 263 -8.44 -3.72 7.07
N VAL A 264 -8.69 -4.61 6.11
CA VAL A 264 -9.34 -4.24 4.84
C VAL A 264 -10.74 -3.70 5.11
N ARG A 265 -11.52 -4.35 5.99
CA ARG A 265 -12.86 -3.89 6.38
C ARG A 265 -12.80 -2.51 7.03
N TYR A 266 -11.89 -2.31 7.99
CA TYR A 266 -11.67 -1.01 8.63
C TYR A 266 -11.39 0.08 7.58
N ARG A 267 -10.38 -0.13 6.72
CA ARG A 267 -9.99 0.82 5.67
C ARG A 267 -11.14 1.16 4.73
N GLN A 268 -11.84 0.16 4.22
CA GLN A 268 -12.97 0.36 3.30
C GLN A 268 -14.09 1.17 3.95
N SER A 269 -14.38 0.92 5.24
CA SER A 269 -15.43 1.64 5.96
C SER A 269 -15.06 3.11 6.18
N VAL A 270 -13.84 3.41 6.65
CA VAL A 270 -13.41 4.80 6.87
C VAL A 270 -13.25 5.57 5.56
N ASP A 271 -12.66 4.94 4.53
CA ASP A 271 -12.47 5.55 3.21
C ASP A 271 -13.84 5.88 2.59
N SER A 272 -14.79 4.92 2.61
CA SER A 272 -16.14 5.14 2.07
C SER A 272 -16.92 6.20 2.84
N ALA A 273 -16.76 6.28 4.16
CA ALA A 273 -17.41 7.29 4.98
C ALA A 273 -16.92 8.70 4.59
N TYR A 274 -15.61 8.89 4.48
CA TYR A 274 -15.02 10.17 4.10
C TYR A 274 -15.31 10.55 2.64
N GLU A 275 -15.24 9.59 1.70
CA GLU A 275 -15.56 9.83 0.29
C GLU A 275 -16.98 10.39 0.10
N SER A 276 -17.94 9.99 0.94
CA SER A 276 -19.32 10.48 0.85
C SER A 276 -19.40 12.00 1.09
N VAL A 277 -18.64 12.50 2.06
CA VAL A 277 -18.56 13.93 2.41
C VAL A 277 -17.88 14.71 1.30
N VAL A 278 -16.68 14.27 0.88
CA VAL A 278 -15.90 14.94 -0.17
C VAL A 278 -16.67 15.00 -1.50
N LYS A 279 -17.36 13.90 -1.86
CA LYS A 279 -18.21 13.88 -3.07
C LYS A 279 -19.34 14.89 -2.94
N LEU A 280 -20.04 14.95 -1.82
CA LEU A 280 -21.13 15.90 -1.61
C LEU A 280 -20.63 17.35 -1.69
N GLN A 281 -19.52 17.67 -1.02
CA GLN A 281 -18.88 18.99 -1.09
C GLN A 281 -18.51 19.36 -2.53
N SER A 282 -17.93 18.44 -3.30
CA SER A 282 -17.56 18.74 -4.70
C SER A 282 -18.78 19.05 -5.58
N LEU A 283 -19.92 18.38 -5.35
CA LEU A 283 -21.16 18.65 -6.06
C LEU A 283 -21.76 20.02 -5.72
N ILE A 284 -21.63 20.43 -4.45
CA ILE A 284 -22.11 21.72 -3.94
C ILE A 284 -21.19 22.85 -4.40
N ALA A 285 -19.87 22.65 -4.40
CA ALA A 285 -18.89 23.62 -4.87
C ALA A 285 -19.12 23.99 -6.35
N ASP A 286 -19.53 23.02 -7.17
CA ASP A 286 -19.87 23.19 -8.59
C ASP A 286 -21.26 23.82 -8.85
N ALA A 287 -21.98 24.29 -7.82
CA ALA A 287 -23.32 24.84 -7.96
C ALA A 287 -23.38 26.03 -8.95
N ASP A 288 -22.43 26.96 -8.87
CA ASP A 288 -22.41 28.16 -9.73
C ASP A 288 -22.14 27.78 -11.18
N ASN A 289 -21.13 26.93 -11.41
CA ASN A 289 -20.80 26.39 -12.73
C ASN A 289 -22.01 25.70 -13.39
N LEU A 290 -22.82 24.99 -12.59
CA LEU A 290 -24.04 24.38 -13.09
C LEU A 290 -25.12 25.43 -13.42
N ALA A 291 -25.30 26.42 -12.55
CA ALA A 291 -26.32 27.47 -12.71
C ALA A 291 -26.05 28.37 -13.93
N GLU A 292 -24.78 28.63 -14.27
CA GLU A 292 -24.39 29.41 -15.45
C GLU A 292 -24.90 28.80 -16.77
N LEU A 293 -25.10 27.48 -16.80
CA LEU A 293 -25.61 26.78 -17.99
C LEU A 293 -27.12 26.99 -18.21
N ASP A 294 -27.88 27.55 -17.26
CA ASP A 294 -29.34 27.62 -17.37
C ASP A 294 -29.83 28.36 -18.62
N LYS A 295 -29.19 29.49 -18.96
CA LYS A 295 -29.52 30.26 -20.17
C LYS A 295 -29.25 29.48 -21.45
N GLU A 296 -28.11 28.81 -21.54
CA GLU A 296 -27.74 27.98 -22.69
C GLU A 296 -28.75 26.83 -22.86
N LEU A 297 -29.04 26.10 -21.78
CA LEU A 297 -29.87 24.91 -21.83
C LEU A 297 -31.36 25.22 -22.06
N THR A 298 -31.86 26.34 -21.54
CA THR A 298 -33.23 26.79 -21.77
C THR A 298 -33.46 27.16 -23.25
N ASN A 299 -32.45 27.74 -23.90
CA ASN A 299 -32.52 28.11 -25.32
C ASN A 299 -32.56 26.91 -26.28
N LEU A 300 -32.10 25.74 -25.86
CA LEU A 300 -32.04 24.55 -26.74
C LEU A 300 -33.40 24.09 -27.25
N LYS A 301 -34.48 24.28 -26.47
CA LYS A 301 -35.83 23.94 -26.95
C LYS A 301 -36.21 24.75 -28.18
N ARG A 302 -35.94 26.05 -28.13
CA ARG A 302 -36.17 26.97 -29.25
C ARG A 302 -35.27 26.60 -30.44
N THR A 303 -33.99 26.32 -30.19
CA THR A 303 -33.07 25.86 -31.25
C THR A 303 -33.55 24.58 -31.93
N VAL A 304 -34.09 23.61 -31.20
CA VAL A 304 -34.63 22.37 -31.79
C VAL A 304 -35.89 22.59 -32.61
N GLN A 305 -36.69 23.62 -32.31
CA GLN A 305 -37.91 23.95 -33.04
C GLN A 305 -37.62 24.80 -34.29
N ASP A 306 -36.67 25.74 -34.20
CA ASP A 306 -36.49 26.80 -35.21
C ASP A 306 -35.35 26.52 -36.19
N SER A 307 -34.44 25.58 -35.90
CA SER A 307 -33.24 25.31 -36.71
C SER A 307 -33.23 23.93 -37.36
N SER A 308 -32.32 23.72 -38.32
CA SER A 308 -32.16 22.42 -38.97
C SER A 308 -31.75 21.32 -37.97
N PRO A 309 -32.09 20.05 -38.23
CA PRO A 309 -31.68 18.94 -37.38
C PRO A 309 -30.18 18.89 -37.10
N GLU A 310 -29.35 19.25 -38.09
CA GLU A 310 -27.88 19.33 -37.97
C GLU A 310 -27.45 20.42 -36.98
N ALA A 311 -28.01 21.63 -37.10
CA ALA A 311 -27.72 22.75 -36.20
C ALA A 311 -28.19 22.46 -34.77
N ALA A 312 -29.39 21.88 -34.62
CA ALA A 312 -29.93 21.45 -33.34
C ALA A 312 -29.05 20.36 -32.68
N MET A 313 -28.56 19.38 -33.45
CA MET A 313 -27.64 18.36 -32.94
C MET A 313 -26.30 18.95 -32.50
N ALA A 314 -25.77 19.94 -33.22
CA ALA A 314 -24.53 20.62 -32.87
C ALA A 314 -24.68 21.40 -31.55
N ALA A 315 -25.79 22.14 -31.38
CA ALA A 315 -26.11 22.87 -30.16
C ALA A 315 -26.26 21.93 -28.95
N ILE A 316 -26.99 20.81 -29.09
CA ILE A 316 -27.11 19.82 -28.01
C ILE A 316 -25.76 19.19 -27.68
N LYS A 317 -24.89 18.97 -28.68
CA LYS A 317 -23.54 18.42 -28.46
C LYS A 317 -22.64 19.41 -27.70
N ALA A 318 -22.75 20.71 -27.95
CA ALA A 318 -22.04 21.74 -27.20
C ALA A 318 -22.49 21.75 -25.73
N ALA A 319 -23.81 21.74 -25.49
CA ALA A 319 -24.37 21.62 -24.15
C ALA A 319 -23.95 20.32 -23.42
N GLU A 320 -23.89 19.17 -24.12
CA GLU A 320 -23.36 17.92 -23.57
C GLU A 320 -21.90 18.04 -23.12
N LYS A 321 -21.09 18.82 -23.84
CA LYS A 321 -19.68 19.06 -23.52
C LYS A 321 -19.55 19.95 -22.27
N ASN A 322 -20.31 21.04 -22.22
CA ASN A 322 -20.31 21.95 -21.07
C ASN A 322 -20.82 21.25 -19.80
N LEU A 323 -21.92 20.49 -19.91
CA LEU A 323 -22.40 19.65 -18.82
C LEU A 323 -21.33 18.65 -18.36
N SER A 324 -20.55 18.05 -19.27
CA SER A 324 -19.54 17.07 -18.87
C SER A 324 -18.37 17.61 -18.07
N ALA A 325 -18.18 18.93 -18.05
CA ALA A 325 -17.20 19.58 -17.18
C ALA A 325 -17.71 19.73 -15.73
N VAL A 326 -19.03 19.66 -15.51
CA VAL A 326 -19.65 19.84 -14.19
C VAL A 326 -19.85 18.50 -13.48
N ALA A 327 -19.40 18.40 -12.23
CA ALA A 327 -19.51 17.17 -11.44
C ALA A 327 -20.98 16.75 -11.23
N GLY A 328 -21.25 15.45 -11.40
CA GLY A 328 -22.59 14.86 -11.16
C GLY A 328 -23.66 15.16 -12.21
N SER A 329 -23.35 15.88 -13.29
CA SER A 329 -24.29 16.23 -14.36
C SER A 329 -24.68 15.06 -15.29
N GLY A 330 -24.10 13.87 -15.08
CA GLY A 330 -24.20 12.73 -16.01
C GLY A 330 -25.63 12.28 -16.32
N LYS A 331 -26.56 12.36 -15.35
CA LYS A 331 -27.98 12.05 -15.57
C LYS A 331 -28.65 13.06 -16.52
N VAL A 332 -28.33 14.34 -16.37
CA VAL A 332 -28.80 15.42 -17.26
C VAL A 332 -28.21 15.19 -18.66
N LYS A 333 -26.88 15.07 -18.77
CA LYS A 333 -26.18 14.79 -20.03
C LYS A 333 -26.75 13.59 -20.77
N SER A 334 -27.07 12.50 -20.07
CA SER A 334 -27.67 11.29 -20.66
C SER A 334 -29.00 11.58 -21.35
N LYS A 335 -29.86 12.42 -20.78
CA LYS A 335 -31.13 12.83 -21.42
C LYS A 335 -30.89 13.67 -22.67
N PHE A 336 -29.94 14.59 -22.63
CA PHE A 336 -29.56 15.43 -23.78
C PHE A 336 -28.94 14.58 -24.91
N SER A 337 -28.12 13.59 -24.56
CA SER A 337 -27.59 12.61 -25.52
C SER A 337 -28.70 11.80 -26.19
N LYS A 338 -29.74 11.41 -25.45
CA LYS A 338 -30.93 10.75 -26.03
C LYS A 338 -31.70 11.68 -26.96
N ALA A 339 -31.84 12.96 -26.61
CA ALA A 339 -32.46 13.96 -27.49
C ALA A 339 -31.70 14.12 -28.81
N ARG A 340 -30.36 14.28 -28.75
CA ARG A 340 -29.51 14.36 -29.94
C ARG A 340 -29.60 13.10 -30.81
N ARG A 341 -29.59 11.91 -30.21
CA ARG A 341 -29.75 10.62 -30.93
C ARG A 341 -31.10 10.49 -31.62
N ALA A 342 -32.15 11.13 -31.11
CA ALA A 342 -33.47 11.13 -31.74
C ALA A 342 -33.51 11.97 -33.03
N LEU A 343 -32.65 12.99 -33.14
CA LEU A 343 -32.50 13.84 -34.32
C LEU A 343 -31.58 13.22 -35.39
N LYS A 344 -30.60 12.38 -35.00
CA LYS A 344 -29.66 11.71 -35.94
C LYS A 344 -30.32 10.65 -36.84
N LYS A 345 -31.57 10.25 -36.59
CA LYS A 345 -32.22 9.16 -37.33
C LYS A 345 -32.54 9.58 -38.77
N LYS A 346 -32.62 8.58 -39.68
CA LYS A 346 -33.00 8.75 -41.10
C LYS A 346 -34.31 9.56 -41.27
N THR A 347 -35.19 9.48 -40.29
CA THR A 347 -36.31 10.42 -40.05
C THR A 347 -36.16 11.07 -38.66
N PRO A 348 -35.84 12.38 -38.58
CA PRO A 348 -35.69 13.09 -37.31
C PRO A 348 -36.99 13.08 -36.49
N LYS A 349 -36.92 12.68 -35.22
CA LYS A 349 -38.08 12.65 -34.31
C LYS A 349 -38.02 13.82 -33.33
N THR A 350 -38.44 15.00 -33.79
CA THR A 350 -38.42 16.26 -33.05
C THR A 350 -39.19 16.18 -31.73
N ASP A 351 -40.39 15.60 -31.72
CA ASP A 351 -41.20 15.45 -30.48
C ASP A 351 -40.50 14.60 -29.42
N LYS A 352 -39.83 13.52 -29.83
CA LYS A 352 -39.06 12.67 -28.92
C LYS A 352 -37.83 13.40 -28.39
N ALA A 353 -37.19 14.22 -29.22
CA ALA A 353 -36.07 15.05 -28.80
C ALA A 353 -36.51 16.10 -27.77
N LEU A 354 -37.62 16.80 -28.01
CA LEU A 354 -38.19 17.79 -27.09
C LEU A 354 -38.62 17.17 -25.76
N ASN A 355 -39.19 15.96 -25.77
CA ASN A 355 -39.52 15.23 -24.54
C ASN A 355 -38.26 14.84 -23.74
N HIS A 356 -37.20 14.38 -24.41
CA HIS A 356 -35.95 14.10 -23.71
C HIS A 356 -35.28 15.37 -23.16
N LEU A 357 -35.34 16.49 -23.88
CA LEU A 357 -34.86 17.79 -23.38
C LEU A 357 -35.69 18.30 -22.21
N SER A 358 -37.02 18.16 -22.23
CA SER A 358 -37.87 18.58 -21.10
C SER A 358 -37.58 17.75 -19.84
N GLN A 359 -37.41 16.43 -19.99
CA GLN A 359 -36.99 15.55 -18.89
C GLN A 359 -35.60 15.93 -18.36
N GLY A 360 -34.66 16.22 -19.27
CA GLY A 360 -33.32 16.67 -18.92
C GLY A 360 -33.34 18.00 -18.15
N MET A 361 -34.12 18.98 -18.62
CA MET A 361 -34.29 20.27 -17.96
C MET A 361 -34.97 20.17 -16.59
N LYS A 362 -35.91 19.24 -16.41
CA LYS A 362 -36.50 18.96 -15.09
C LYS A 362 -35.42 18.50 -14.10
N LEU A 363 -34.57 17.57 -14.52
CA LEU A 363 -33.43 17.10 -13.72
C LEU A 363 -32.40 18.20 -13.46
N PHE A 364 -32.08 19.00 -14.49
CA PHE A 364 -31.16 20.12 -14.35
C PHE A 364 -31.66 21.15 -13.32
N ARG A 365 -32.92 21.57 -13.40
CA ARG A 365 -33.51 22.51 -12.45
C ARG A 365 -33.55 21.96 -11.03
N SER A 366 -33.87 20.67 -10.86
CA SER A 366 -33.78 20.05 -9.54
C SER A 366 -32.35 20.05 -9.00
N GLU A 367 -31.35 19.77 -9.85
CA GLU A 367 -29.93 19.79 -9.47
C GLU A 367 -29.47 21.19 -9.06
N VAL A 368 -29.80 22.22 -9.83
CA VAL A 368 -29.48 23.62 -9.50
C VAL A 368 -30.14 24.01 -8.18
N ALA A 369 -31.44 23.71 -8.00
CA ALA A 369 -32.18 24.13 -6.82
C ALA A 369 -31.59 23.56 -5.51
N TRP A 370 -31.32 22.24 -5.46
CA TRP A 370 -30.80 21.65 -4.22
C TRP A 370 -29.33 22.05 -3.99
N ARG A 371 -28.50 22.18 -5.03
CA ARG A 371 -27.09 22.55 -4.89
C ARG A 371 -26.92 23.99 -4.43
N SER A 372 -27.70 24.93 -4.99
CA SER A 372 -27.67 26.33 -4.58
C SER A 372 -28.13 26.49 -3.13
N ARG A 373 -29.17 25.76 -2.71
CA ARG A 373 -29.60 25.73 -1.30
C ARG A 373 -28.52 25.12 -0.40
N ALA A 374 -27.97 23.96 -0.78
CA ALA A 374 -26.91 23.30 -0.01
C ALA A 374 -25.64 24.17 0.12
N LYS A 375 -25.32 24.98 -0.89
CA LYS A 375 -24.20 25.90 -0.83
C LYS A 375 -24.40 26.99 0.23
N ALA A 376 -25.62 27.47 0.39
CA ALA A 376 -25.94 28.51 1.37
C ALA A 376 -26.16 27.97 2.80
N GLU A 377 -26.74 26.78 2.93
CA GLU A 377 -27.21 26.27 4.23
C GLU A 377 -26.38 25.12 4.81
N LEU A 378 -25.59 24.39 4.00
CA LEU A 378 -24.96 23.12 4.40
C LEU A 378 -23.45 23.06 4.18
N LEU A 379 -22.91 23.85 3.25
CA LEU A 379 -21.50 23.76 2.86
C LEU A 379 -20.55 24.04 4.03
N ASP A 380 -20.81 25.08 4.82
CA ASP A 380 -19.96 25.46 5.95
C ASP A 380 -19.93 24.37 7.03
N ASP A 381 -21.09 23.79 7.36
CA ASP A 381 -21.17 22.68 8.32
C ASP A 381 -20.47 21.42 7.79
N LEU A 382 -20.57 21.14 6.49
CA LEU A 382 -19.83 20.04 5.86
C LEU A 382 -18.32 20.28 5.88
N LEU A 383 -17.84 21.52 5.75
CA LEU A 383 -16.42 21.84 5.85
C LEU A 383 -15.90 21.67 7.29
N VAL A 384 -16.70 22.04 8.30
CA VAL A 384 -16.37 21.78 9.70
C VAL A 384 -16.31 20.28 9.98
N TYR A 385 -17.27 19.52 9.44
CA TYR A 385 -17.27 18.06 9.59
C TYR A 385 -16.10 17.40 8.85
N ASP A 386 -15.75 17.87 7.65
CA ASP A 386 -14.56 17.41 6.92
C ASP A 386 -13.25 17.68 7.69
N ASP A 387 -13.11 18.87 8.28
CA ASP A 387 -11.93 19.22 9.09
C ASP A 387 -11.75 18.29 10.31
N LEU A 388 -12.86 17.86 10.91
CA LEU A 388 -12.86 16.88 11.99
C LEU A 388 -12.42 15.48 11.51
N LEU A 389 -12.88 15.06 10.32
CA LEU A 389 -12.61 13.71 9.80
C LEU A 389 -11.21 13.56 9.18
N LYS A 390 -10.66 14.61 8.56
CA LYS A 390 -9.46 14.51 7.70
C LYS A 390 -8.22 13.95 8.39
N LYS A 391 -8.09 14.14 9.71
CA LYS A 391 -6.93 13.73 10.50
C LYS A 391 -6.96 12.24 10.89
N SER A 392 -8.11 11.59 10.81
CA SER A 392 -8.33 10.21 11.22
C SER A 392 -9.05 9.40 10.13
N ILE A 393 -10.37 9.51 10.04
CA ILE A 393 -11.23 8.79 9.09
C ILE A 393 -10.81 9.06 7.64
N GLY A 394 -10.54 10.32 7.31
CA GLY A 394 -10.13 10.76 5.97
C GLY A 394 -8.64 10.72 5.69
N LEU A 395 -7.82 10.25 6.65
CA LEU A 395 -6.35 10.39 6.58
C LEU A 395 -5.75 9.77 5.32
N ARG A 396 -6.21 8.57 4.96
CA ARG A 396 -5.72 7.81 3.80
C ARG A 396 -5.98 8.52 2.47
N LEU A 397 -7.02 9.35 2.42
CA LEU A 397 -7.47 10.06 1.21
C LEU A 397 -6.88 11.47 1.12
N GLN A 398 -6.08 11.91 2.11
CA GLN A 398 -5.35 13.17 2.04
C GLN A 398 -4.23 13.09 1.01
N ARG A 399 -3.86 14.25 0.47
CA ARG A 399 -2.74 14.35 -0.48
C ARG A 399 -1.39 14.12 0.22
N TYR A 400 -1.22 14.67 1.41
CA TYR A 400 0.00 14.58 2.21
C TYR A 400 -0.34 14.31 3.67
N MET A 401 0.58 13.66 4.39
CA MET A 401 0.52 13.56 5.85
C MET A 401 0.87 14.91 6.48
N THR A 402 0.36 15.17 7.67
CA THR A 402 0.88 16.26 8.51
C THR A 402 2.32 15.96 8.93
N THR A 403 3.08 16.98 9.33
CA THR A 403 4.45 16.80 9.81
C THR A 403 4.52 15.83 11.00
N GLU A 404 3.54 15.89 11.90
CA GLU A 404 3.43 14.99 13.05
C GLU A 404 3.19 13.53 12.63
N GLN A 405 2.23 13.30 11.74
CA GLN A 405 1.94 11.97 11.18
C GLN A 405 3.16 11.42 10.45
N ALA A 406 3.82 12.22 9.61
CA ALA A 406 5.02 11.83 8.89
C ALA A 406 6.18 11.47 9.84
N GLN A 407 6.36 12.22 10.93
CA GLN A 407 7.37 11.92 11.94
C GLN A 407 7.08 10.61 12.69
N TYR A 408 5.82 10.38 13.07
CA TYR A 408 5.41 9.13 13.70
C TYR A 408 5.66 7.93 12.76
N VAL A 409 5.19 8.03 11.52
CA VAL A 409 5.36 6.98 10.51
C VAL A 409 6.83 6.74 10.21
N ALA A 410 7.67 7.79 10.19
CA ALA A 410 9.11 7.64 10.00
C ALA A 410 9.78 6.80 11.11
N VAL A 411 9.37 6.97 12.37
CA VAL A 411 9.84 6.13 13.49
C VAL A 411 9.37 4.70 13.31
N CYS A 412 8.05 4.48 13.19
CA CYS A 412 7.47 3.14 13.05
C CYS A 412 8.05 2.37 11.85
N HIS A 413 8.20 3.05 10.71
CA HIS A 413 8.73 2.46 9.48
C HIS A 413 10.26 2.29 9.48
N SER A 414 10.98 2.78 10.51
CA SER A 414 12.43 2.60 10.61
C SER A 414 12.82 1.19 11.11
N HIS A 415 11.89 0.46 11.71
CA HIS A 415 12.10 -0.90 12.21
C HIS A 415 11.90 -1.95 11.11
N HIS A 416 12.75 -3.00 11.13
CA HIS A 416 12.58 -4.15 10.25
C HIS A 416 11.37 -4.99 10.68
N LYS A 417 10.66 -5.54 9.69
CA LYS A 417 9.53 -6.46 9.92
C LYS A 417 9.99 -7.88 9.71
N ASP A 418 9.72 -8.75 10.69
CA ASP A 418 10.00 -10.17 10.56
C ASP A 418 8.93 -10.85 9.69
N VAL A 419 9.26 -11.09 8.43
CA VAL A 419 8.40 -11.80 7.47
C VAL A 419 8.74 -13.29 7.36
N SER A 420 9.74 -13.78 8.12
CA SER A 420 10.27 -15.14 7.97
C SER A 420 9.23 -16.23 8.21
N LEU A 421 8.25 -15.96 9.07
CA LEU A 421 7.18 -16.89 9.44
C LEU A 421 6.20 -17.17 8.29
N ASN A 422 6.18 -16.31 7.26
CA ASN A 422 5.36 -16.51 6.06
C ASN A 422 5.97 -17.50 5.07
N PHE A 423 7.29 -17.70 5.13
CA PHE A 423 8.05 -18.45 4.13
C PHE A 423 8.24 -19.91 4.49
#